data_AF-R7N811-F1
#
_entry.id   AF-R7N811-F1
#
_cell.length_a   1.000
_cell.length_b   1.000
_cell.length_c   1.000
_cell.angle_alpha   90.00
_cell.angle_beta   90.00
_cell.angle_gamma   90.00
#
_symmetry.space_group_name_H-M   'P 1'
#
loop_
_entity.id
_entity.type
_entity.pdbx_description
1 polymer ?
#
loop_
_entity_poly.entity_id
_entity_poly.type
_entity_poly.pdbx_seq_one_letter_code
_entity_poly.pdbx_strand_id
1 'polypeptide(L)' 'MKYKIEKNTVQETLVLPLYSRKLCSELYPNLYQDETAVRLIDQIDYDFSEAEKM' A
#
# COMPACT_ATOMS: atom_id res chain seq x y z
N MET A 1 10.00 13.92 0.02
CA MET A 1 8.68 14.39 0.51
C MET A 1 7.69 13.29 0.21
N LYS A 2 6.95 12.78 1.21
CA LYS A 2 5.94 11.75 0.99
C LYS A 2 4.62 12.39 0.54
N TYR A 3 3.84 11.69 -0.27
CA TYR A 3 2.53 12.13 -0.74
C TYR A 3 1.47 11.82 0.32
N LYS A 4 0.79 12.86 0.82
CA LYS A 4 -0.25 12.73 1.84
C LYS A 4 -1.57 12.30 1.20
N ILE A 5 -2.20 11.30 1.80
CA ILE A 5 -3.52 10.81 1.40
C ILE A 5 -4.55 11.41 2.35
N GLU A 6 -5.52 12.14 1.79
CA GLU A 6 -6.61 12.72 2.59
C GLU A 6 -7.71 11.68 2.86
N LYS A 7 -8.25 11.73 4.08
CA LYS A 7 -9.32 10.83 4.52
C LYS A 7 -10.64 11.09 3.78
N ASN A 8 -11.46 10.06 3.67
CA ASN A 8 -12.77 10.06 2.99
C ASN A 8 -12.68 10.44 1.50
N THR A 9 -11.55 10.10 0.87
CA THR A 9 -11.36 10.31 -0.57
C THR A 9 -11.34 8.96 -1.30
N VAL A 10 -11.65 8.99 -2.59
CA VAL A 10 -11.45 7.83 -3.46
C VAL A 10 -9.99 7.38 -3.44
N GLN A 11 -9.05 8.32 -3.31
CA GLN A 11 -7.63 8.01 -3.24
C GLN A 11 -7.30 7.15 -2.01
N GLU A 12 -7.87 7.45 -0.84
CA GLU A 12 -7.73 6.62 0.36
C GLU A 12 -8.23 5.18 0.12
N THR A 13 -9.37 5.02 -0.55
CA THR A 13 -9.89 3.68 -0.88
C THR A 13 -8.90 2.88 -1.75
N LEU A 14 -8.18 3.54 -2.67
CA LEU A 14 -7.23 2.89 -3.57
C LEU A 14 -5.90 2.53 -2.89
N VAL A 15 -5.60 3.10 -1.72
CA VAL A 15 -4.37 2.84 -0.97
C VAL A 15 -4.36 1.44 -0.37
N LEU A 16 -5.51 0.91 0.06
CA LEU A 16 -5.60 -0.45 0.62
C LEU A 16 -5.25 -1.54 -0.42
N PRO A 17 -5.85 -1.59 -1.63
CA PRO A 17 -5.43 -2.54 -2.67
C PRO A 17 -3.96 -2.41 -3.07
N LEU A 18 -3.42 -1.18 -3.10
CA LEU A 18 -2.01 -0.95 -3.39
C LEU A 18 -1.11 -1.55 -2.29
N TYR A 19 -1.50 -1.40 -1.03
CA TYR A 19 -0.78 -1.99 0.11
C TYR A 19 -0.83 -3.52 0.07
N SER A 20 -1.99 -4.11 -0.24
CA SER A 20 -2.10 -5.56 -0.41
C SER A 20 -1.18 -6.10 -1.50
N ARG A 21 -0.96 -5.35 -2.59
CA ARG A 21 0.00 -5.75 -3.65
C ARG A 21 1.46 -5.72 -3.17
N LYS A 22 1.84 -4.74 -2.33
CA LYS A 22 3.14 -4.74 -1.66
C LYS A 22 3.28 -6.00 -0.80
N LEU A 23 2.30 -6.29 0.05
CA LEU A 23 2.31 -7.48 0.92
C LEU A 23 2.38 -8.79 0.13
N CYS A 24 1.65 -8.91 -0.99
CA CYS A 24 1.74 -10.08 -1.87
C CYS A 24 3.16 -10.27 -2.41
N SER A 25 3.86 -9.18 -2.74
CA SER A 25 5.24 -9.24 -3.22
C SER A 25 6.23 -9.68 -2.14
N GLU A 26 5.99 -9.27 -0.89
CA GLU A 26 6.83 -9.61 0.25
C GLU A 26 6.56 -11.05 0.76
N LEU A 27 5.30 -11.47 0.80
CA LEU A 27 4.88 -12.78 1.33
C LEU A 27 5.02 -13.90 0.30
N TYR A 28 4.83 -13.61 -1.00
CA TYR A 28 4.83 -14.60 -2.06
C TYR A 28 5.80 -14.24 -3.20
N PRO A 29 7.09 -14.02 -2.91
CA PRO A 29 8.05 -13.46 -3.87
C PRO A 29 8.30 -14.35 -5.10
N ASN A 30 7.98 -15.64 -5.05
CA ASN A 30 8.10 -16.54 -6.21
C ASN A 30 6.84 -16.60 -7.08
N LEU A 31 5.72 -16.08 -6.59
CA LEU A 31 4.41 -16.13 -7.26
C LEU A 31 3.98 -14.75 -7.74
N TYR A 32 4.29 -13.70 -6.98
CA TYR A 32 3.83 -12.35 -7.23
C TYR A 32 4.97 -11.37 -6.93
N GLN A 33 5.28 -10.50 -7.90
CA GLN A 33 6.36 -9.51 -7.79
C GLN A 33 5.87 -8.18 -8.34
N ASP A 34 5.78 -7.18 -7.48
CA ASP A 34 5.29 -5.86 -7.84
C ASP A 34 6.14 -4.77 -7.20
N GLU A 35 7.32 -4.57 -7.79
CA GLU A 35 8.28 -3.54 -7.35
C GLU A 35 7.68 -2.13 -7.40
N THR A 36 6.70 -1.91 -8.28
CA THR A 36 6.00 -0.62 -8.37
C THR A 36 5.13 -0.39 -7.15
N ALA A 37 4.38 -1.39 -6.68
CA ALA A 37 3.59 -1.28 -5.45
C ALA A 37 4.47 -1.02 -4.24
N VAL A 38 5.59 -1.75 -4.11
CA VAL A 38 6.59 -1.54 -3.04
C VAL A 38 7.07 -0.09 -3.03
N ARG A 39 7.56 0.40 -4.18
CA ARG A 39 8.08 1.77 -4.30
C ARG A 39 7.03 2.84 -4.04
N LEU A 40 5.80 2.65 -4.52
CA LEU A 40 4.73 3.65 -4.36
C LEU A 40 4.27 3.76 -2.90
N ILE A 41 4.15 2.64 -2.19
CA ILE A 41 3.78 2.65 -0.76
C ILE A 41 4.82 3.39 0.08
N ASP A 42 6.11 3.23 -0.19
CA ASP A 42 7.18 3.95 0.53
C ASP A 42 7.11 5.48 0.34
N GLN A 43 6.48 5.93 -0.75
CA GLN A 43 6.29 7.35 -1.06
C GLN A 43 4.99 7.92 -0.51
N ILE A 44 4.11 7.11 0.07
CA ILE A 44 2.82 7.54 0.61
C ILE A 44 2.95 7.79 2.12
N ASP A 45 2.34 8.87 2.59
CA ASP A 45 2.14 9.18 4.00
C ASP A 45 0.71 8.80 4.40
N TYR A 46 0.53 7.54 4.79
CA TYR A 46 -0.73 6.95 5.24
C TYR A 46 -0.48 5.95 6.37
N ASP A 47 -1.37 5.92 7.34
CA ASP A 47 -1.31 5.00 8.48
C ASP A 47 -2.05 3.71 8.15
N PHE A 48 -1.30 2.62 8.00
CA PHE A 48 -1.81 1.29 7.68
C PHE A 48 -2.17 0.45 8.90
N SER A 49 -1.99 0.98 10.12
CA SER A 49 -2.16 0.19 11.36
C SER A 49 -3.56 -0.41 11.52
N GLU A 50 -4.61 0.23 10.99
CA GLU A 50 -5.97 -0.33 10.97
C GLU A 50 -6.09 -1.51 10.00
N ALA A 51 -5.45 -1.45 8.83
CA ALA A 51 -5.48 -2.51 7.84
C ALA A 51 -4.73 -3.77 8.32
N GLU A 52 -3.71 -3.61 9.15
CA GLU A 52 -2.91 -4.71 9.70
C GLU A 52 -3.59 -5.47 10.85
N LYS A 53 -4.68 -4.92 11.41
CA LYS A 53 -5.46 -5.57 12.47
C LYS A 53 -6.53 -6.53 11.93
N MET A 54 -6.79 -6.52 10.64
CA MET A 54 -7.78 -7.36 9.96
C MET A 54 -7.21 -8.75 9.67
#